data_AF-A0A699YRW3-F1
#
_entry.id   AF-A0A699YRW3-F1
#
_cell.length_a   1.000
_cell.length_b   1.000
_cell.length_c   1.000
_cell.angle_alpha   90.00
_cell.angle_beta   90.00
_cell.angle_gamma   90.00
#
_symmetry.space_group_name_H-M   'P 1'
#
loop_
_entity.id
_entity.type
_entity.pdbx_description
1 polymer ?
#
loop_
_entity_poly.entity_id
_entity_poly.type
_entity_poly.pdbx_seq_one_letter_code
_entity_poly.pdbx_strand_id
1 'polypeptide(L)'
;MVAPCQPVDMLVHAGGLDAAGLQVSGLFFAIGHKPATDFLQGQLALDEDGYIVTKPGTTQTSIEGVYAAGDVQDNKWRQAITAAGTGCMAALEAEHYLSAHATGGDHEDPAPVADA
;
A
#
# COMPACT_ATOMS: atom_id res chain seq x y z
N MET A 1 -17.21 -34.12 -7.09
CA MET A 1 -17.80 -34.14 -5.73
C MET A 1 -17.15 -33.05 -4.93
N VAL A 2 -17.86 -31.93 -4.68
CA VAL A 2 -17.38 -30.87 -3.78
C VAL A 2 -17.62 -31.38 -2.36
N ALA A 3 -16.58 -31.43 -1.54
CA ALA A 3 -16.72 -31.82 -0.13
C ALA A 3 -17.69 -30.84 0.57
N PRO A 4 -18.61 -31.32 1.43
CA PRO A 4 -19.48 -30.43 2.18
C PRO A 4 -18.61 -29.53 3.07
N CYS A 5 -18.69 -28.22 2.84
CA CYS A 5 -18.08 -27.17 3.66
C CYS A 5 -18.51 -27.39 5.11
N GLN A 6 -17.63 -27.98 5.93
CA GLN A 6 -17.91 -28.17 7.35
C GLN A 6 -17.91 -26.79 8.02
N PRO A 7 -18.83 -26.54 8.96
CA PRO A 7 -18.88 -25.27 9.67
C PRO A 7 -17.55 -25.06 10.43
N VAL A 8 -16.97 -23.87 10.25
CA VAL A 8 -15.82 -23.44 11.05
C VAL A 8 -16.35 -22.97 12.40
N ASP A 9 -16.16 -23.77 13.44
CA ASP A 9 -16.47 -23.36 14.82
C ASP A 9 -15.47 -22.28 15.25
N MET A 10 -15.87 -21.02 15.08
CA MET A 10 -15.10 -19.88 15.54
C MET A 10 -15.34 -19.69 17.04
N LEU A 11 -14.37 -20.13 17.85
CA LEU A 11 -14.38 -19.89 19.29
C LEU A 11 -14.07 -18.41 19.55
N VAL A 12 -15.10 -17.59 19.77
CA VAL A 12 -14.95 -16.18 20.15
C VAL A 12 -14.65 -16.10 21.65
N HIS A 13 -13.44 -15.68 22.03
CA HIS A 13 -13.14 -15.34 23.43
C HIS A 13 -13.64 -13.93 23.72
N ALA A 14 -14.95 -13.78 23.92
CA ALA A 14 -15.55 -12.54 24.37
C ALA A 14 -15.32 -12.42 25.88
N GLY A 15 -14.53 -11.42 26.30
CA GLY A 15 -14.40 -11.09 27.72
C GLY A 15 -15.77 -10.75 28.30
N GLY A 16 -16.30 -11.64 29.14
CA GLY A 16 -17.45 -11.36 30.02
C GLY A 16 -18.83 -11.81 29.56
N LEU A 17 -18.96 -12.54 28.45
CA LEU A 17 -20.22 -13.19 28.06
C LEU A 17 -19.94 -14.67 27.84
N ASP A 18 -20.76 -15.53 28.43
CA ASP A 18 -20.67 -16.99 28.33
C ASP A 18 -20.34 -17.39 26.89
N ALA A 19 -19.23 -18.09 26.68
CA ALA A 19 -18.73 -18.45 25.36
C ALA A 19 -19.66 -19.45 24.68
N ALA A 20 -20.79 -18.97 24.17
CA ALA A 20 -21.69 -19.69 23.31
C ALA A 20 -21.15 -19.62 21.88
N GLY A 21 -20.98 -20.78 21.25
CA GLY A 21 -20.55 -20.86 19.85
C GLY A 21 -21.51 -20.08 18.94
N LEU A 22 -20.97 -19.21 18.10
CA LEU A 22 -21.73 -18.43 17.13
C LEU A 22 -21.57 -19.05 15.74
N GLN A 23 -22.64 -19.68 15.23
CA GLN A 23 -22.62 -20.24 13.88
C GLN A 23 -22.78 -19.13 12.83
N VAL A 24 -21.75 -18.94 11.99
CA VAL A 24 -21.76 -17.98 10.88
C VAL A 24 -21.10 -18.57 9.64
N SER A 25 -21.55 -18.14 8.45
CA SER A 25 -20.91 -18.51 7.19
C SER A 25 -19.74 -17.60 6.80
N GLY A 26 -19.59 -16.46 7.48
CA GLY A 26 -18.52 -15.50 7.21
C GLY A 26 -18.33 -14.50 8.34
N LEU A 27 -17.08 -14.10 8.55
CA LEU A 27 -16.66 -13.03 9.44
C LEU A 27 -15.80 -12.06 8.62
N PHE A 28 -16.05 -10.75 8.80
CA PHE A 28 -15.26 -9.69 8.18
C PHE A 28 -14.74 -8.75 9.26
N PHE A 29 -13.44 -8.47 9.24
CA PHE A 29 -12.84 -7.49 10.13
C PHE A 29 -12.95 -6.09 9.52
N ALA A 30 -13.59 -5.18 10.25
CA ALA A 30 -13.77 -3.78 9.87
C ALA A 30 -13.25 -2.85 10.97
N ILE A 31 -12.04 -3.14 11.49
CA ILE A 31 -11.41 -2.42 12.61
C ILE A 31 -10.51 -1.25 12.15
N GLY A 32 -10.55 -0.93 10.86
CA GLY A 32 -9.62 0.02 10.24
C GLY A 32 -8.32 -0.64 9.77
N HIS A 33 -7.40 0.20 9.32
CA HIS A 33 -6.12 -0.25 8.78
C HIS A 33 -5.00 0.65 9.30
N LYS A 34 -3.83 0.04 9.53
CA LYS A 34 -2.61 0.75 9.90
C LYS A 34 -1.69 0.85 8.67
N PRO A 35 -1.43 2.05 8.12
CA PRO A 35 -0.44 2.22 7.06
C PRO A 35 0.98 1.92 7.59
N ALA A 36 1.83 1.35 6.73
CA ALA A 36 3.18 0.94 7.10
C ALA A 36 4.18 2.11 7.09
N THR A 37 3.94 3.14 7.91
CA THR A 37 4.71 4.40 7.93
C THR A 37 5.62 4.57 9.15
N ASP A 38 5.57 3.64 10.13
CA ASP A 38 6.35 3.71 11.37
C ASP A 38 7.87 3.92 11.14
N PHE A 39 8.42 3.35 10.07
CA PHE A 39 9.85 3.45 9.74
C PHE A 39 10.29 4.86 9.31
N LEU A 40 9.35 5.73 8.91
CA LEU A 40 9.65 7.09 8.45
C LEU A 40 10.01 8.03 9.61
N GLN A 41 9.66 7.69 10.84
CA GLN A 41 10.01 8.46 12.05
C GLN A 41 9.67 9.97 11.94
N GLY A 42 8.55 10.31 11.28
CA GLY A 42 8.07 11.68 11.13
C GLY A 42 8.78 12.52 10.05
N GLN A 43 9.60 11.90 9.18
CA GLN A 43 10.27 12.61 8.08
C GLN A 43 9.30 13.08 6.99
N LEU A 44 8.18 12.38 6.80
CA LEU A 44 7.13 12.78 5.86
C LEU A 44 5.92 13.31 6.61
N ALA A 45 5.21 14.25 5.99
CA ALA A 45 3.91 14.67 6.45
C ALA A 45 2.92 13.50 6.37
N LEU A 46 2.31 13.19 7.51
CA LEU A 46 1.25 12.19 7.63
C LEU A 46 -0.06 12.88 8.01
N ASP A 47 -1.19 12.29 7.63
CA ASP A 47 -2.49 12.68 8.17
C ASP A 47 -2.69 12.16 9.60
N GLU A 48 -3.83 12.49 10.20
CA GLU A 48 -4.17 12.08 11.58
C GLU A 48 -4.24 10.55 11.76
N ASP A 49 -4.48 9.81 10.67
CA ASP A 49 -4.57 8.34 10.65
C ASP A 49 -3.24 7.67 10.24
N GLY A 50 -2.19 8.45 9.99
CA GLY A 50 -0.83 7.98 9.69
C GLY A 50 -0.55 7.69 8.22
N TYR A 51 -1.42 8.07 7.28
CA TYR A 51 -1.19 7.94 5.83
C TYR A 51 -0.29 9.06 5.34
N ILE A 52 0.54 8.76 4.33
CA ILE A 52 1.40 9.78 3.72
C ILE A 52 0.54 10.79 2.96
N VAL A 53 0.69 12.07 3.30
CA VAL A 53 0.00 13.15 2.59
C VAL A 53 0.70 13.38 1.25
N THR A 54 -0.05 13.19 0.16
CA THR A 54 0.39 13.51 -1.20
C THR A 54 -0.33 14.75 -1.73
N LYS A 55 0.29 15.45 -2.67
CA LYS A 55 -0.39 16.55 -3.36
C LYS A 55 -1.53 15.99 -4.23
N PRO A 56 -2.76 16.55 -4.16
CA PRO A 56 -3.91 16.00 -4.87
C PRO A 56 -3.66 15.83 -6.38
N GLY A 57 -3.92 14.62 -6.89
CA GLY A 57 -3.73 14.27 -8.30
C GLY A 57 -2.29 13.92 -8.70
N THR A 58 -1.37 13.81 -7.73
CA THR A 58 0.04 13.44 -7.94
C THR A 58 0.47 12.40 -6.89
N THR A 59 1.73 11.95 -6.93
CA THR A 59 2.32 11.08 -5.88
C THR A 59 3.38 11.78 -5.03
N GLN A 60 3.56 13.08 -5.24
CA GLN A 60 4.54 13.90 -4.55
C GLN A 60 4.20 14.05 -3.06
N THR A 61 5.19 13.80 -2.20
CA THR A 61 5.07 13.94 -0.75
C THR A 61 5.55 15.31 -0.28
N SER A 62 5.71 15.49 1.04
CA SER A 62 6.30 16.70 1.63
C SER A 62 7.79 16.88 1.36
N ILE A 63 8.49 15.84 0.90
CA ILE A 63 9.91 15.91 0.55
C ILE A 63 10.06 15.73 -0.96
N GLU A 64 10.78 16.65 -1.59
CA GLU A 64 11.10 16.59 -3.02
C GLU A 64 11.95 15.34 -3.34
N GLY A 65 11.61 14.64 -4.42
CA GLY A 65 12.25 13.37 -4.79
C GLY A 65 11.73 12.16 -4.00
N VAL A 66 10.80 12.33 -3.06
CA VAL A 66 10.13 11.25 -2.35
C VAL A 66 8.66 11.16 -2.77
N TYR A 67 8.25 9.98 -3.20
CA TYR A 67 6.92 9.70 -3.74
C TYR A 67 6.22 8.60 -2.94
N ALA A 68 4.89 8.65 -2.87
CA ALA A 68 4.08 7.64 -2.21
C ALA A 68 2.99 7.11 -3.15
N ALA A 69 2.79 5.79 -3.15
CA ALA A 69 1.81 5.11 -4.01
C ALA A 69 1.12 3.96 -3.26
N GLY A 70 -0.08 3.60 -3.70
CA GLY A 70 -0.89 2.56 -3.06
C GLY A 70 -1.50 2.97 -1.72
N ASP A 71 -1.90 1.96 -0.96
CA ASP A 71 -2.65 2.11 0.31
C ASP A 71 -1.96 2.99 1.36
N VAL A 72 -0.65 3.19 1.28
CA VAL A 72 0.09 4.03 2.24
C VAL A 72 -0.29 5.51 2.14
N GLN A 73 -0.87 5.94 1.02
CA GLN A 73 -1.40 7.29 0.78
C GLN A 73 -2.88 7.31 0.38
N ASP A 74 -3.51 6.14 0.22
CA ASP A 74 -4.93 6.00 -0.15
C ASP A 74 -5.71 5.34 1.00
N ASN A 75 -6.37 6.15 1.81
CA ASN A 75 -7.28 5.69 2.85
C ASN A 75 -8.71 5.43 2.35
N LYS A 76 -9.01 5.72 1.08
CA LYS A 76 -10.37 5.75 0.53
C LYS A 76 -10.71 4.53 -0.33
N TRP A 77 -9.85 4.16 -1.29
CA TRP A 77 -10.19 3.13 -2.28
C TRP A 77 -9.58 1.78 -1.93
N ARG A 78 -8.27 1.74 -1.65
CA ARG A 78 -7.58 0.54 -1.14
C ARG A 78 -7.79 -0.70 -2.02
N GLN A 79 -7.80 -0.47 -3.34
CA GLN A 79 -7.97 -1.52 -4.32
C GLN A 79 -6.63 -1.81 -4.99
N ALA A 80 -6.37 -3.07 -5.29
CA ALA A 80 -5.15 -3.47 -6.00
C ALA A 80 -4.95 -2.67 -7.31
N ILE A 81 -6.05 -2.37 -8.03
CA ILE A 81 -5.98 -1.61 -9.28
C ILE A 81 -5.68 -0.12 -9.07
N THR A 82 -6.20 0.51 -8.01
CA THR A 82 -5.86 1.91 -7.69
C THR A 82 -4.43 2.02 -7.20
N ALA A 83 -3.96 1.03 -6.44
CA ALA A 83 -2.57 0.93 -6.02
C ALA A 83 -1.61 0.74 -7.22
N ALA A 84 -1.95 -0.11 -8.18
CA ALA A 84 -1.17 -0.26 -9.40
C ALA A 84 -1.11 1.04 -10.22
N GLY A 85 -2.24 1.74 -10.36
CA GLY A 85 -2.30 3.01 -11.07
C GLY A 85 -1.42 4.09 -10.43
N THR A 86 -1.53 4.28 -9.11
CA THR A 86 -0.67 5.23 -8.38
C THR A 86 0.80 4.81 -8.36
N GLY A 87 1.09 3.51 -8.39
CA GLY A 87 2.46 3.00 -8.56
C GLY A 87 3.09 3.43 -9.88
N CYS A 88 2.33 3.35 -10.98
CA CYS A 88 2.77 3.85 -12.28
C CYS A 88 3.01 5.37 -12.26
N MET A 89 2.10 6.14 -11.63
CA MET A 89 2.29 7.59 -11.48
C MET A 89 3.58 7.93 -10.72
N ALA A 90 3.85 7.25 -9.59
CA ALA A 90 5.06 7.48 -8.81
C ALA A 90 6.34 7.11 -9.57
N ALA A 91 6.31 6.03 -10.35
CA ALA A 91 7.44 5.65 -11.18
C ALA A 91 7.78 6.74 -12.21
N LEU A 92 6.77 7.27 -12.92
CA LEU A 92 6.96 8.32 -13.93
C LEU A 92 7.39 9.66 -13.30
N GLU A 93 6.82 10.03 -12.15
CA GLU A 93 7.24 11.25 -11.45
C GLU A 93 8.68 11.13 -10.93
N ALA A 94 9.07 9.96 -10.42
CA ALA A 94 10.45 9.69 -10.01
C ALA A 94 11.42 9.69 -11.21
N GLU A 95 11.04 9.07 -12.33
CA GLU A 95 11.82 9.08 -13.58
C GLU A 95 12.09 10.52 -14.04
N HIS A 96 11.05 11.36 -14.09
CA HIS A 96 11.19 12.75 -14.48
C HIS A 96 12.09 13.54 -13.51
N TYR A 97 11.95 13.29 -12.21
CA TYR A 97 12.81 13.92 -11.21
C TYR A 97 14.28 13.54 -11.38
N LEU A 98 14.57 12.24 -11.54
CA LEU A 98 15.92 11.75 -11.78
C LEU A 98 16.50 12.32 -13.08
N SER A 99 15.71 12.35 -14.15
CA SER A 99 16.12 12.91 -15.45
C SER A 99 16.47 14.40 -15.36
N ALA A 100 15.73 15.16 -14.56
CA ALA A 100 16.00 16.58 -14.33
C ALA A 100 17.24 16.82 -13.45
N HIS A 101 17.61 15.87 -12.60
CA HIS A 101 18.73 15.98 -11.64
C HIS A 101 19.99 15.21 -12.06
N ALA A 102 19.95 14.49 -13.19
CA ALA A 102 21.11 13.84 -13.78
C ALA A 102 22.10 14.88 -14.35
N THR A 103 22.97 15.40 -13.50
CA THR A 103 24.14 16.19 -13.92
C THR A 103 25.38 15.30 -13.86
N GLY A 104 25.77 14.73 -15.01
CA GLY A 104 27.07 14.08 -15.22
C GLY A 104 27.26 12.73 -14.53
N GLY A 105 26.99 11.65 -15.25
CA GLY A 105 27.35 10.29 -14.85
C GLY A 105 27.12 9.34 -16.01
N ASP A 106 28.21 8.83 -16.55
CA ASP A 106 28.33 7.92 -17.69
C ASP A 106 27.33 6.75 -17.59
N HIS A 107 26.22 6.82 -18.33
CA HIS A 107 25.40 5.64 -18.59
C HIS A 107 26.13 4.81 -19.64
N GLU A 108 27.01 3.92 -19.18
CA GLU A 108 27.53 2.85 -20.03
C GLU A 108 26.36 1.88 -20.25
N ASP A 109 25.69 2.02 -21.39
CA ASP A 109 24.65 1.09 -21.84
C ASP A 109 25.22 -0.33 -21.78
N PRO A 110 24.62 -1.27 -21.01
CA PRO A 110 25.02 -2.66 -21.10
C PRO A 110 24.79 -3.12 -22.53
N ALA A 111 25.84 -3.67 -23.16
CA ALA A 111 25.81 -4.13 -24.55
C ALA A 111 24.54 -4.95 -24.83
N PRO A 112 23.89 -4.76 -26.00
CA PRO A 112 22.62 -5.40 -26.30
C PRO A 112 22.76 -6.91 -26.11
N VAL A 113 21.96 -7.46 -25.21
CA VAL A 113 21.83 -8.91 -25.05
C VAL A 113 21.21 -9.45 -26.33
N ALA A 114 21.99 -10.18 -27.11
CA ALA A 114 21.49 -10.84 -28.31
C ALA A 114 20.49 -11.93 -27.88
N ASP A 115 19.25 -11.81 -28.35
CA ASP A 115 18.25 -12.89 -28.26
C ASP A 115 18.82 -14.16 -28.92
N ALA A 116 18.78 -15.27 -28.16
CA ALA A 116 19.26 -16.60 -28.55
C ALA A 116 18.12 -17.49 -29.07
#